data_AF-K2CR21-F1
#
_entry.id   AF-K2CR21-F1
#
_cell.length_a   1.000
_cell.length_b   1.000
_cell.length_c   1.000
_cell.angle_alpha   90.00
_cell.angle_beta   90.00
_cell.angle_gamma   90.00
#
_symmetry.space_group_name_H-M   'P 1'
#
loop_
_entity.id
_entity.type
_entity.pdbx_description
1 polymer ?
#
loop_
_entity_poly.entity_id
_entity_poly.type
_entity_poly.pdbx_seq_one_letter_code
_entity_poly.pdbx_strand_id
1 'polypeptide(L)'
;MVEEDESGIIIITDHKTAARAYSTDEVDKNFQLTVYHLAARKNGYAGREILMKFDCLIKTKSPRFEQFYTVRTEDSEHRAVKKIASVWEGISKGVFIPNDNSWRCSTCSYKSYCEQWHAN
;
A
#
# COMPACT_ATOMS: atom_id res chain seq x y z
N MET A 1 -6.86 -3.33 11.46
CA MET A 1 -7.24 -4.26 12.55
C MET A 1 -6.21 -5.37 12.56
N VAL A 2 -5.78 -5.82 13.74
CA VAL A 2 -4.80 -6.90 13.89
C VAL A 2 -5.48 -7.97 14.74
N GLU A 3 -5.55 -9.17 14.20
CA GLU A 3 -6.23 -10.32 14.79
C GLU A 3 -5.24 -11.49 14.88
N GLU A 4 -5.51 -12.43 15.78
CA GLU A 4 -4.77 -13.68 15.89
C GLU A 4 -5.79 -14.82 15.85
N ASP A 5 -5.58 -15.80 14.96
CA ASP A 5 -6.45 -16.98 14.89
C ASP A 5 -6.06 -18.05 15.92
N GLU A 6 -6.86 -19.12 16.00
CA GLU A 6 -6.64 -20.23 16.95
C GLU A 6 -5.30 -20.97 16.72
N SER A 7 -4.70 -20.85 15.53
CA SER A 7 -3.41 -21.45 15.18
C SER A 7 -2.23 -20.51 15.45
N GLY A 8 -2.49 -19.29 15.92
CA GLY A 8 -1.48 -18.27 16.19
C GLY A 8 -1.02 -17.49 14.94
N ILE A 9 -1.76 -17.56 13.83
CA ILE A 9 -1.48 -16.73 12.65
C ILE A 9 -1.97 -15.31 12.91
N ILE A 10 -1.11 -14.33 12.64
CA ILE A 10 -1.48 -12.91 12.74
C ILE A 10 -2.15 -12.47 11.45
N ILE A 11 -3.33 -11.88 11.54
CA ILE A 11 -4.07 -11.35 10.39
C ILE A 11 -4.11 -9.83 10.49
N ILE A 12 -3.54 -9.14 9.49
CA ILE A 12 -3.55 -7.69 9.42
C ILE A 12 -4.54 -7.25 8.35
N THR A 13 -5.63 -6.64 8.81
CA THR A 13 -6.78 -6.24 8.00
C THR A 13 -6.81 -4.73 7.75
N ASP A 14 -6.86 -4.34 6.48
CA ASP A 14 -7.11 -2.96 6.04
C ASP A 14 -8.52 -2.86 5.41
N HIS A 15 -9.36 -1.99 5.99
CA HIS A 15 -10.75 -1.82 5.58
C HIS A 15 -10.86 -0.76 4.50
N LYS A 16 -11.42 -1.11 3.34
CA LYS A 16 -11.55 -0.23 2.18
C LYS A 16 -12.99 -0.12 1.71
N THR A 17 -13.28 0.97 1.01
CA THR A 17 -14.41 1.02 0.08
C THR A 17 -13.86 1.23 -1.32
N ALA A 18 -14.41 0.53 -2.31
CA ALA A 18 -13.94 0.59 -3.68
C ALA A 18 -15.10 0.66 -4.68
N ALA A 19 -14.88 1.29 -5.82
CA ALA A 19 -15.88 1.35 -6.88
C ALA A 19 -16.01 0.01 -7.65
N ARG A 20 -14.94 -0.81 -7.62
CA ARG A 20 -14.88 -2.15 -8.22
C ARG A 20 -14.09 -3.09 -7.33
N ALA A 21 -14.28 -4.39 -7.53
CA ALA A 21 -13.45 -5.42 -6.93
C ALA A 21 -11.97 -5.26 -7.34
N TYR A 22 -11.07 -5.64 -6.44
CA TYR A 22 -9.65 -5.76 -6.74
C TYR A 22 -9.38 -7.06 -7.50
N SER A 23 -8.42 -7.03 -8.41
CA SER A 23 -7.81 -8.24 -8.94
C SER A 23 -6.77 -8.80 -7.96
N THR A 24 -6.47 -10.09 -8.06
CA THR A 24 -5.42 -10.74 -7.25
C THR A 24 -4.08 -10.01 -7.38
N ASP A 25 -3.70 -9.63 -8.60
CA ASP A 25 -2.44 -8.91 -8.86
C ASP A 25 -2.35 -7.56 -8.14
N GLU A 26 -3.47 -6.81 -8.08
CA GLU A 26 -3.54 -5.54 -7.35
C GLU A 26 -3.33 -5.71 -5.84
N VAL A 27 -3.84 -6.81 -5.28
CA VAL A 27 -3.72 -7.12 -3.85
C VAL A 27 -2.32 -7.62 -3.52
N ASP A 28 -1.77 -8.51 -4.34
CA ASP A 28 -0.43 -9.08 -4.16
C ASP A 28 0.68 -8.04 -4.29
N LYS A 29 0.53 -7.09 -5.22
CA LYS A 29 1.50 -6.00 -5.42
C LYS A 29 1.21 -4.77 -4.55
N ASN A 30 0.22 -4.84 -3.66
CA ASN A 30 -0.17 -3.69 -2.87
C ASN A 30 0.96 -3.26 -1.91
N PHE A 31 1.42 -2.01 -2.08
CA PHE A 31 2.50 -1.45 -1.30
C PHE A 31 2.13 -1.19 0.17
N GLN A 32 0.90 -0.75 0.46
CA GLN A 32 0.45 -0.50 1.84
C GLN A 32 0.51 -1.78 2.68
N LEU A 33 -0.02 -2.88 2.15
CA LEU A 33 0.04 -4.19 2.84
C LEU A 33 1.48 -4.66 3.05
N THR A 34 2.39 -4.38 2.10
CA THR A 34 3.82 -4.72 2.26
C THR A 34 4.46 -3.93 3.41
N VAL A 35 4.13 -2.65 3.54
CA VAL A 35 4.63 -1.80 4.64
C VAL A 35 4.06 -2.26 5.99
N TYR A 36 2.78 -2.61 6.07
CA TYR A 36 2.19 -3.14 7.29
C TYR A 36 2.82 -4.47 7.72
N HIS A 37 3.04 -5.39 6.78
CA HIS A 37 3.73 -6.65 7.04
C HIS A 37 5.15 -6.42 7.58
N LEU A 38 5.93 -5.57 6.90
CA LEU A 38 7.28 -5.19 7.33
C LEU A 38 7.26 -4.59 8.74
N ALA A 39 6.32 -3.68 9.02
CA ALA A 39 6.19 -3.07 10.33
C ALA A 39 5.87 -4.11 11.40
N ALA A 40 4.94 -5.03 11.16
CA ALA A 40 4.60 -6.10 12.10
C ALA A 40 5.81 -7.00 12.40
N ARG A 41 6.54 -7.46 11.36
CA ARG A 41 7.76 -8.23 11.56
C ARG A 41 8.78 -7.48 12.41
N LYS A 42 9.03 -6.20 12.12
CA LYS A 42 9.98 -5.37 12.87
C LYS A 42 9.54 -5.05 14.31
N ASN A 43 8.26 -5.20 14.63
CA ASN A 43 7.68 -4.92 15.95
C ASN A 43 7.34 -6.21 16.72
N GLY A 44 8.15 -7.26 16.59
CA GLY A 44 8.08 -8.45 17.45
C GLY A 44 7.36 -9.66 16.86
N TYR A 45 6.81 -9.55 15.64
CA TYR A 45 6.11 -10.65 14.98
C TYR A 45 6.95 -11.37 13.90
N ALA A 46 8.26 -11.13 13.85
CA ALA A 46 9.13 -11.66 12.78
C ALA A 46 9.17 -13.20 12.67
N GLY A 47 8.91 -13.92 13.77
CA GLY A 47 8.88 -15.38 13.82
C GLY A 47 7.47 -15.97 13.76
N ARG A 48 6.45 -15.16 13.44
CA ARG A 48 5.06 -15.56 13.31
C ARG A 48 4.67 -15.56 11.83
N GLU A 49 3.71 -16.40 11.48
CA GLU A 49 3.04 -16.29 10.18
C GLU A 49 2.12 -15.07 10.19
N ILE A 50 2.17 -14.26 9.12
CA ILE A 50 1.41 -13.03 8.99
C ILE A 50 0.64 -13.04 7.67
N LEU A 51 -0.69 -13.08 7.76
CA LEU A 51 -1.59 -12.99 6.64
C LEU A 51 -2.07 -11.54 6.48
N MET A 52 -2.01 -11.02 5.25
CA MET A 52 -2.51 -9.68 4.94
C MET A 52 -3.90 -9.78 4.32
N LYS A 53 -4.82 -8.91 4.77
CA LYS A 53 -6.21 -8.92 4.31
C LYS A 53 -6.69 -7.53 3.94
N PHE A 54 -7.43 -7.44 2.83
CA PHE A 54 -8.37 -6.36 2.59
C PHE A 54 -9.78 -6.82 2.88
N ASP A 55 -10.49 -6.04 3.70
CA ASP A 55 -11.94 -6.12 3.85
C ASP A 55 -12.55 -4.95 3.08
N CYS A 56 -13.16 -5.22 1.93
CA CYS A 56 -13.58 -4.18 1.01
C CYS A 56 -15.10 -4.17 0.79
N LEU A 57 -15.72 -3.02 1.05
CA LEU A 57 -17.09 -2.75 0.62
C LEU A 57 -17.08 -2.22 -0.81
N ILE A 58 -17.54 -3.03 -1.75
CA ILE A 58 -17.65 -2.69 -3.18
C ILE A 58 -18.96 -1.93 -3.42
N LYS A 59 -18.82 -0.70 -3.92
CA LYS A 59 -19.90 0.29 -4.08
C LYS A 59 -20.66 0.13 -5.41
N THR A 60 -21.11 -1.08 -5.70
CA THR A 60 -22.04 -1.38 -6.81
C THR A 60 -23.48 -1.05 -6.43
N LYS A 61 -24.42 -1.07 -7.40
CA LYS A 61 -25.87 -0.81 -7.16
C LYS A 61 -26.42 -1.65 -6.01
N SER A 62 -25.99 -2.92 -5.93
CA SER A 62 -26.13 -3.75 -4.73
C SER A 62 -24.72 -3.87 -4.12
N PRO A 63 -24.44 -3.22 -2.97
CA PRO A 63 -23.13 -3.26 -2.35
C PRO A 63 -22.74 -4.69 -1.97
N ARG A 64 -21.47 -5.03 -2.15
CA ARG A 64 -20.93 -6.35 -1.80
C ARG A 64 -19.75 -6.19 -0.86
N PHE A 65 -19.67 -7.04 0.15
CA PHE A 65 -18.49 -7.16 0.98
C PHE A 65 -17.60 -8.27 0.42
N GLU A 66 -16.36 -7.93 0.07
CA GLU A 66 -15.40 -8.87 -0.50
C GLU A 66 -14.10 -8.82 0.30
N GLN A 67 -13.57 -10.00 0.60
CA GLN A 67 -12.32 -10.17 1.34
C GLN A 67 -11.23 -10.64 0.39
N PHE A 68 -10.06 -10.03 0.47
CA PHE A 68 -8.91 -10.40 -0.33
C PHE A 68 -7.73 -10.69 0.58
N TYR A 69 -7.18 -11.90 0.47
CA TYR A 69 -6.06 -12.36 1.26
C TYR A 69 -4.79 -12.42 0.42
N THR A 70 -3.66 -12.13 1.04
CA THR A 70 -2.34 -12.21 0.40
C THR A 70 -1.25 -12.38 1.45
N VAL A 71 -0.09 -12.86 1.02
CA VAL A 71 1.10 -13.04 1.88
C VAL A 71 2.24 -12.16 1.37
N ARG A 72 3.26 -11.93 2.20
CA ARG A 72 4.46 -11.20 1.79
C ARG A 72 5.69 -12.05 1.97
N THR A 73 6.56 -11.97 0.98
CA THR A 73 7.88 -12.60 0.99
C THR A 73 8.93 -11.64 1.48
N GLU A 74 10.07 -12.15 1.94
CA GLU A 74 11.23 -11.32 2.31
C GLU A 74 11.70 -10.44 1.15
N ASP A 75 11.60 -10.93 -0.08
CA ASP A 75 11.89 -10.16 -1.29
C ASP A 75 10.91 -8.97 -1.48
N SER A 76 9.64 -9.15 -1.12
CA SER A 76 8.67 -8.04 -1.08
C SER A 76 9.07 -6.97 -0.07
N GLU A 77 9.54 -7.40 1.10
CA GLU A 77 10.05 -6.51 2.16
C GLU A 77 11.31 -5.77 1.72
N HIS A 78 12.30 -6.47 1.16
CA HIS A 78 13.54 -5.87 0.67
C HIS A 78 13.28 -4.83 -0.40
N ARG A 79 12.40 -5.11 -1.37
CA ARG A 79 11.99 -4.12 -2.37
C ARG A 79 11.33 -2.90 -1.74
N ALA A 80 10.49 -3.10 -0.72
CA ALA A 80 9.82 -1.99 -0.05
C ALA A 80 10.81 -1.11 0.72
N VAL A 81 11.70 -1.71 1.51
CA VAL A 81 12.76 -0.99 2.24
C VAL A 81 13.63 -0.18 1.28
N LYS A 82 14.10 -0.81 0.20
CA LYS A 82 14.94 -0.12 -0.79
C LYS A 82 14.21 1.07 -1.42
N LYS A 83 12.94 0.90 -1.81
CA LYS A 83 12.12 1.98 -2.36
C LYS A 83 11.92 3.12 -1.38
N ILE A 84 11.59 2.82 -0.12
CA ILE A 84 11.39 3.82 0.93
C ILE A 84 12.68 4.62 1.15
N ALA A 85 13.81 3.94 1.31
CA ALA A 85 15.10 4.58 1.54
C ALA A 85 15.49 5.50 0.38
N SER A 86 15.35 5.05 -0.87
CA SER A 86 15.66 5.87 -2.04
C SER A 86 14.74 7.09 -2.19
N VAL A 87 13.44 6.93 -1.95
CA VAL A 87 12.49 8.06 -1.98
C VAL A 87 12.80 9.05 -0.86
N TRP A 88 13.11 8.55 0.35
CA TRP A 88 13.51 9.38 1.49
C TRP A 88 14.78 10.18 1.22
N GLU A 89 15.78 9.57 0.58
CA GLU A 89 17.01 10.27 0.20
C GLU A 89 16.72 11.43 -0.78
N GLY A 90 15.86 11.20 -1.77
CA GLY A 90 15.41 12.24 -2.70
C GLY A 90 14.70 13.39 -1.97
N ILE A 91 13.76 13.07 -1.07
CA ILE A 91 13.07 14.06 -0.22
C ILE A 91 14.07 14.87 0.60
N SER A 92 15.03 14.20 1.25
CA SER A 92 16.04 14.85 2.10
C SER A 92 16.96 15.82 1.33
N LYS A 93 17.12 15.60 0.03
CA LYS A 93 17.90 16.46 -0.88
C LYS A 93 17.05 17.53 -1.57
N GLY A 94 15.75 17.60 -1.28
CA GLY A 94 14.82 18.53 -1.94
C GLY A 94 14.54 18.18 -3.40
N VAL A 95 14.78 16.93 -3.82
CA VAL A 95 14.52 16.48 -5.19
C VAL A 95 13.01 16.39 -5.40
N PHE A 96 12.49 17.23 -6.29
CA PHE A 96 11.11 17.18 -6.77
C PHE A 96 11.11 16.96 -8.28
N ILE A 97 10.43 15.91 -8.73
CA ILE A 97 10.28 15.55 -10.14
C ILE A 97 8.78 15.56 -10.45
N PRO A 98 8.28 16.47 -11.29
CA PRO A 98 6.88 16.46 -11.70
C PRO A 98 6.47 15.11 -12.31
N ASN A 99 5.27 14.66 -11.94
CA ASN A 99 4.61 13.51 -12.56
C ASN A 99 3.30 13.98 -13.21
N ASP A 100 3.46 14.93 -14.12
CA ASP A 100 2.43 15.62 -14.89
C ASP A 100 1.66 14.71 -15.86
N ASN A 101 2.23 13.55 -16.19
CA ASN A 101 1.59 12.50 -17.00
C ASN A 101 0.82 11.45 -16.18
N SER A 102 0.75 11.59 -14.86
CA SER A 102 -0.03 10.70 -14.00
C SER A 102 -1.52 10.80 -14.30
N TRP A 103 -2.23 9.67 -14.26
CA TRP A 103 -3.69 9.65 -14.35
C TRP A 103 -4.38 10.47 -13.24
N ARG A 104 -3.68 10.79 -12.15
CA ARG A 104 -4.16 11.65 -11.07
C ARG A 104 -3.87 13.13 -11.28
N CYS A 105 -3.14 13.53 -12.33
CA CYS A 105 -2.66 14.91 -12.51
C CYS A 105 -3.81 15.93 -12.47
N SER A 106 -4.95 15.64 -13.09
CA SER A 106 -6.12 16.52 -13.13
C SER A 106 -6.74 16.84 -11.77
N THR A 107 -6.55 15.98 -10.77
CA THR A 107 -7.07 16.15 -9.40
C THR A 107 -5.95 16.20 -8.35
N CYS A 108 -4.70 16.36 -8.79
CA CYS A 108 -3.54 16.35 -7.92
C CYS A 108 -3.44 17.68 -7.15
N SER A 109 -3.31 17.59 -5.82
CA SER A 109 -3.12 18.76 -4.95
C SER A 109 -1.79 19.48 -5.16
N TYR A 110 -0.83 18.87 -5.87
CA TYR A 110 0.49 19.44 -6.15
C TYR A 110 0.61 20.04 -7.56
N LYS A 111 -0.50 20.17 -8.31
CA LYS A 111 -0.47 20.62 -9.71
C LYS A 111 0.24 21.96 -9.89
N SER A 112 -0.05 22.96 -9.04
CA SER A 112 0.59 24.28 -9.10
C SER A 112 2.10 24.23 -8.86
N TYR A 113 2.58 23.30 -8.03
CA TYR A 113 4.02 23.12 -7.80
C TYR A 113 4.71 22.50 -9.03
N CYS A 114 4.05 21.57 -9.74
CA CYS A 114 4.56 21.08 -11.02
C CYS A 114 4.62 22.21 -12.06
N GLU A 115 3.56 23.03 -12.17
CA GLU A 115 3.51 24.18 -13.09
C GLU A 115 4.65 25.18 -12.81
N GLN A 116 4.89 25.49 -11.53
CA GLN A 116 6.01 26.35 -11.12
C GLN A 116 7.37 25.73 -11.44
N TRP A 117 7.53 24.41 -11.25
CA TRP A 117 8.77 23.71 -11.57
C TRP A 117 9.11 23.79 -13.06
N HIS A 118 8.11 23.70 -13.94
CA HIS A 118 8.31 23.81 -15.40
C HIS A 118 8.56 25.24 -15.90
N ALA A 119 8.17 26.25 -15.12
CA ALA A 119 8.34 27.66 -15.49
C ALA A 119 9.74 28.21 -15.19
N ASN A 120 10.55 27.45 -14.43
CA ASN A 120 11.94 27.77 -14.09
C ASN A 120 12.92 27.01 -14.98
#